data_AF-A0A4Q1FH45-F1
#
_entry.id   AF-A0A4Q1FH45-F1
#
_cell.length_a   1.000
_cell.length_b   1.000
_cell.length_c   1.000
_cell.angle_alpha   90.00
_cell.angle_beta   90.00
_cell.angle_gamma   90.00
#
_symmetry.space_group_name_H-M   'P 1'
#
loop_
_entity.id
_entity.type
_entity.pdbx_description
1 polymer ?
#
loop_
_entity_poly.entity_id
_entity_poly.type
_entity_poly.pdbx_seq_one_letter_code
_entity_poly.pdbx_strand_id
1 'polypeptide(L)'
;MKTIFKVLIVMLCLSSVHSFSQKKENIKVLYVGYSKDKPMPNLESISAIGGMDKERFKAEYGTRMFSFKNLLEKYFTSVTTVDAREYKEAMSKNYDVTIFDEMTTKIKDRVIKNDPVTGELISFEPTKFLSDDFNSASIFIGHTASVLGASLGSKLDWYCLCLDRHAHHTNTSHEIFKGPYKTTVTMKDMDTPYGVLEAYDGLNEPAKIPMWEVDKEGYQNGKGYRIGLVARGWGFEDAPNSEIISGGVSSKQKTAVALGRHGNFFLWGFAGSPDYMTEEAKVVFVNTVAYMYKHKNDQLIVRKYNERIATKDFADELYFYTTAKSYEFFCNAINRGNESDKKAKARVQAKKDRGEELNEEDKIISESTASPLLTREEYLKKTFERTSWGKSVGIDTLKIRNFIKENRPYFYSQPNASYDLIVDQDIKSLKTANTDSKVLDKAITLLEQGTDVQKAKRILLRYTLENFNSAKEWRSWYTKNKKDLLFTEVGGYVWINKDENKNPKTRPRNKAQIEELTKSL
;
A
#
# COMPACT_ATOMS: atom_id res chain seq x y z
N MET A 1 -64.73 25.92 26.67
CA MET A 1 -63.28 26.22 26.53
C MET A 1 -62.32 25.08 26.91
N LYS A 2 -62.76 23.88 27.35
CA LYS A 2 -61.85 22.74 27.62
C LYS A 2 -61.88 21.60 26.57
N THR A 3 -62.75 21.70 25.57
CA THR A 3 -62.92 20.65 24.54
C THR A 3 -62.34 21.03 23.17
N ILE A 4 -62.11 22.32 22.92
CA ILE A 4 -61.49 22.81 21.67
C ILE A 4 -59.94 22.71 21.72
N PHE A 5 -59.36 22.67 22.92
CA PHE A 5 -57.90 22.56 23.10
C PHE A 5 -57.35 21.13 22.91
N LYS A 6 -58.20 20.08 22.99
CA LYS A 6 -57.75 18.70 22.78
C LYS A 6 -57.70 18.29 21.30
N VAL A 7 -58.41 19.01 20.42
CA VAL A 7 -58.37 18.74 18.96
C VAL A 7 -57.16 19.40 18.31
N LEU A 8 -56.67 20.54 18.84
CA LEU A 8 -55.46 21.19 18.32
C LEU A 8 -54.15 20.48 18.72
N ILE A 9 -54.13 19.73 19.82
CA ILE A 9 -52.92 19.01 20.28
C ILE A 9 -52.75 17.65 19.56
N VAL A 10 -53.82 17.06 19.03
CA VAL A 10 -53.75 15.81 18.26
C VAL A 10 -53.44 16.06 16.77
N MET A 11 -53.71 17.25 16.23
CA MET A 11 -53.31 17.63 14.86
C MET A 11 -51.87 18.14 14.72
N LEU A 12 -51.16 18.41 15.82
CA LEU A 12 -49.74 18.83 15.78
C LEU A 12 -48.73 17.69 16.01
N CYS A 13 -49.18 16.45 16.21
CA CYS A 13 -48.31 15.25 16.30
C CYS A 13 -48.23 14.44 15.00
N LEU A 14 -48.72 15.00 13.89
CA LEU A 14 -48.52 14.48 12.53
C LEU A 14 -47.64 15.44 11.72
N SER A 15 -46.57 15.94 12.33
CA SER A 15 -45.40 16.35 11.55
C SER A 15 -44.79 15.09 10.96
N SER A 16 -45.30 14.75 9.78
CA SER A 16 -44.73 13.83 8.82
C SER A 16 -43.23 13.62 9.04
N VAL A 17 -42.88 12.47 9.63
CA VAL A 17 -41.56 11.87 9.44
C VAL A 17 -41.54 11.52 7.96
N HIS A 18 -41.26 12.50 7.11
CA HIS A 18 -40.75 12.24 5.79
C HIS A 18 -39.40 11.56 6.03
N SER A 19 -39.41 10.24 6.19
CA SER A 19 -38.26 9.44 5.85
C SER A 19 -38.00 9.74 4.38
N PHE A 20 -37.18 10.75 4.10
CA PHE A 20 -36.61 10.97 2.79
C PHE A 20 -35.93 9.65 2.44
N SER A 21 -36.58 8.85 1.61
CA SER A 21 -35.97 7.65 1.06
C SER A 21 -34.79 8.15 0.24
N GLN A 22 -33.57 7.90 0.74
CA GLN A 22 -32.34 8.23 0.05
C GLN A 22 -32.43 7.61 -1.36
N LYS A 23 -32.27 8.43 -2.41
CA LYS A 23 -32.25 7.91 -3.77
C LYS A 23 -31.08 6.93 -3.89
N LYS A 24 -31.40 5.68 -4.25
CA LYS A 24 -30.39 4.65 -4.46
C LYS A 24 -29.74 4.80 -5.82
N GLU A 25 -28.43 4.59 -5.89
CA GLU A 25 -27.72 4.45 -7.15
C GLU A 25 -28.00 3.09 -7.78
N ASN A 26 -28.14 3.06 -9.11
CA ASN A 26 -28.31 1.83 -9.88
C ASN A 26 -26.97 1.13 -10.11
N ILE A 27 -26.35 0.67 -9.03
CA ILE A 27 -25.06 -0.01 -9.01
C ILE A 27 -25.25 -1.36 -8.33
N LYS A 28 -24.74 -2.43 -8.95
CA LYS A 28 -24.73 -3.78 -8.37
C LYS A 28 -23.46 -4.00 -7.56
N VAL A 29 -23.60 -4.22 -6.26
CA VAL A 29 -22.47 -4.40 -5.34
C VAL A 29 -22.38 -5.85 -4.88
N LEU A 30 -21.21 -6.47 -5.03
CA LEU A 30 -20.86 -7.74 -4.39
C LEU A 30 -19.98 -7.46 -3.17
N TYR A 31 -20.42 -7.87 -1.99
CA TYR A 31 -19.62 -7.81 -0.78
C TYR A 31 -19.12 -9.21 -0.41
N VAL A 32 -17.81 -9.34 -0.19
CA VAL A 32 -17.09 -10.57 0.10
C VAL A 32 -16.52 -10.49 1.53
N GLY A 33 -17.04 -11.29 2.45
CA GLY A 33 -16.63 -11.30 3.86
C GLY A 33 -16.98 -12.62 4.54
N TYR A 34 -16.80 -12.75 5.86
CA TYR A 34 -17.20 -13.97 6.56
C TYR A 34 -18.70 -14.00 6.86
N SER A 35 -19.35 -15.11 6.50
CA SER A 35 -20.71 -15.40 6.94
C SER A 35 -20.72 -16.00 8.34
N LYS A 36 -21.69 -15.59 9.16
CA LYS A 36 -21.96 -16.21 10.47
C LYS A 36 -22.33 -17.70 10.36
N ASP A 37 -22.83 -18.12 9.20
CA ASP A 37 -23.32 -19.49 8.97
C ASP A 37 -22.18 -20.48 8.63
N LYS A 38 -20.94 -19.99 8.61
CA LYS A 38 -19.74 -20.77 8.30
C LYS A 38 -18.83 -20.83 9.53
N PRO A 39 -17.95 -21.84 9.65
CA PRO A 39 -17.03 -21.93 10.78
C PRO A 39 -16.07 -20.74 10.81
N MET A 40 -15.59 -20.35 12.00
CA MET A 40 -14.54 -19.34 12.10
C MET A 40 -13.28 -19.74 11.32
N PRO A 41 -12.54 -18.78 10.75
CA PRO A 41 -11.25 -19.03 10.11
C PRO A 41 -10.18 -19.40 11.16
N ASN A 42 -8.97 -19.71 10.69
CA ASN A 42 -7.83 -19.90 11.57
C ASN A 42 -7.47 -18.60 12.31
N LEU A 43 -7.77 -18.55 13.61
CA LEU A 43 -7.53 -17.38 14.47
C LEU A 43 -6.04 -17.12 14.76
N GLU A 44 -5.14 -18.03 14.38
CA GLU A 44 -3.69 -17.77 14.45
C GLU A 44 -3.18 -16.94 13.26
N SER A 45 -3.97 -16.82 12.19
CA SER A 45 -3.58 -16.06 11.01
C SER A 45 -3.91 -14.58 11.21
N ILE A 46 -2.87 -13.75 11.36
CA ILE A 46 -2.99 -12.27 11.42
C ILE A 46 -3.81 -11.75 10.23
N SER A 47 -3.57 -12.28 9.03
CA SER A 47 -4.32 -11.89 7.84
C SER A 47 -5.77 -12.38 7.89
N ALA A 48 -6.06 -13.55 8.45
CA ALA A 48 -7.45 -14.01 8.56
C ALA A 48 -8.31 -13.20 9.52
N ILE A 49 -7.72 -12.59 10.55
CA ILE A 49 -8.43 -11.79 11.57
C ILE A 49 -8.13 -10.29 11.48
N GLY A 50 -7.37 -9.84 10.47
CA GLY A 50 -7.00 -8.45 10.27
C GLY A 50 -6.23 -7.82 11.45
N GLY A 51 -5.39 -8.61 12.11
CA GLY A 51 -4.62 -8.17 13.30
C GLY A 51 -5.46 -7.91 14.55
N MET A 52 -6.72 -8.34 14.57
CA MET A 52 -7.61 -8.23 15.72
C MET A 52 -7.19 -9.20 16.85
N ASP A 53 -7.54 -8.88 18.09
CA ASP A 53 -7.49 -9.85 19.18
C ASP A 53 -8.47 -11.02 18.93
N LYS A 54 -8.11 -12.22 19.40
CA LYS A 54 -8.90 -13.43 19.13
C LYS A 54 -10.28 -13.40 19.78
N GLU A 55 -10.40 -12.89 21.01
CA GLU A 55 -11.69 -12.83 21.72
C GLU A 55 -12.57 -11.74 21.14
N ARG A 56 -11.98 -10.59 20.79
CA ARG A 56 -12.67 -9.54 20.02
C ARG A 56 -13.20 -10.09 18.69
N PHE A 57 -12.37 -10.83 17.95
CA PHE A 57 -12.77 -11.41 16.67
C PHE A 57 -13.92 -12.41 16.83
N LYS A 58 -13.88 -13.28 17.84
CA LYS A 58 -14.99 -14.19 18.16
C LYS A 58 -16.29 -13.43 18.45
N ALA A 59 -16.21 -12.34 19.23
CA ALA A 59 -17.37 -11.53 19.59
C ALA A 59 -17.98 -10.80 18.39
N GLU A 60 -17.15 -10.39 17.42
CA GLU A 60 -17.58 -9.70 16.20
C GLU A 60 -17.83 -10.65 15.00
N TYR A 61 -17.58 -11.95 15.17
CA TYR A 61 -17.68 -12.90 14.06
C TYR A 61 -19.10 -12.94 13.50
N GLY A 62 -19.21 -12.67 12.19
CA GLY A 62 -20.48 -12.68 11.48
C GLY A 62 -21.35 -11.42 11.63
N THR A 63 -20.92 -10.41 12.41
CA THR A 63 -21.64 -9.13 12.48
C THR A 63 -21.26 -8.21 11.33
N ARG A 64 -19.97 -8.10 11.01
CA ARG A 64 -19.42 -7.16 10.02
C ARG A 64 -20.11 -7.23 8.66
N MET A 65 -20.29 -8.43 8.11
CA MET A 65 -20.95 -8.63 6.80
C MET A 65 -22.38 -8.07 6.81
N PHE A 66 -23.11 -8.29 7.89
CA PHE A 66 -24.47 -7.76 8.05
C PHE A 66 -24.47 -6.23 8.14
N SER A 67 -23.54 -5.64 8.90
CA SER A 67 -23.40 -4.19 9.05
C SER A 67 -23.09 -3.51 7.72
N PHE A 68 -22.19 -4.09 6.90
CA PHE A 68 -21.92 -3.62 5.54
C PHE A 68 -23.12 -3.78 4.61
N LYS A 69 -23.77 -4.95 4.62
CA LYS A 69 -24.98 -5.18 3.82
C LYS A 69 -26.04 -4.12 4.12
N ASN A 70 -26.33 -3.86 5.40
CA ASN A 70 -27.31 -2.86 5.82
C ASN A 70 -26.93 -1.44 5.41
N LEU A 71 -25.65 -1.08 5.47
CA LEU A 71 -25.19 0.22 4.98
C LEU A 71 -25.43 0.31 3.46
N LEU A 72 -24.93 -0.65 2.70
CA LEU A 72 -24.97 -0.65 1.24
C LEU A 72 -26.41 -0.66 0.70
N GLU A 73 -27.31 -1.45 1.30
CA GLU A 73 -28.72 -1.54 0.87
C GLU A 73 -29.50 -0.23 1.03
N LYS A 74 -29.02 0.72 1.84
CA LYS A 74 -29.60 2.07 1.92
C LYS A 74 -29.29 2.92 0.68
N TYR A 75 -28.18 2.64 -0.01
CA TYR A 75 -27.65 3.48 -1.08
C TYR A 75 -27.64 2.79 -2.45
N PHE A 76 -27.70 1.46 -2.53
CA PHE A 76 -27.62 0.74 -3.81
C PHE A 76 -28.83 -0.15 -4.06
N THR A 77 -29.25 -0.21 -5.32
CA THR A 77 -30.43 -0.99 -5.76
C THR A 77 -30.23 -2.50 -5.63
N SER A 78 -28.99 -2.99 -5.76
CA SER A 78 -28.66 -4.42 -5.67
C SER A 78 -27.38 -4.62 -4.87
N VAL A 79 -27.51 -5.34 -3.76
CA VAL A 79 -26.39 -5.72 -2.89
C VAL A 79 -26.47 -7.22 -2.67
N THR A 80 -25.40 -7.93 -2.95
CA THR A 80 -25.26 -9.35 -2.65
C THR A 80 -24.05 -9.57 -1.76
N THR A 81 -24.16 -10.51 -0.83
CA THR A 81 -23.06 -10.93 0.05
C THR A 81 -22.68 -12.38 -0.25
N VAL A 82 -21.39 -12.70 -0.17
CA VAL A 82 -20.89 -14.07 -0.28
C VAL A 82 -19.82 -14.33 0.78
N ASP A 83 -19.77 -15.55 1.32
CA ASP A 83 -18.66 -15.95 2.17
C ASP A 83 -17.35 -15.95 1.37
N ALA A 84 -16.30 -15.36 1.91
CA ALA A 84 -15.02 -15.21 1.21
C ALA A 84 -14.42 -16.54 0.72
N ARG A 85 -14.71 -17.66 1.39
CA ARG A 85 -14.23 -19.00 1.00
C ARG A 85 -15.01 -19.57 -0.18
N GLU A 86 -16.23 -19.10 -0.40
CA GLU A 86 -17.11 -19.53 -1.49
C GLU A 86 -17.05 -18.59 -2.71
N TYR A 87 -16.39 -17.44 -2.55
CA TYR A 87 -16.15 -16.51 -3.65
C TYR A 87 -15.43 -17.20 -4.81
N LYS A 88 -15.90 -16.91 -6.03
CA LYS A 88 -15.26 -17.28 -7.29
C LYS A 88 -15.15 -16.03 -8.14
N GLU A 89 -14.03 -15.84 -8.83
CA GLU A 89 -13.78 -14.64 -9.64
C GLU A 89 -14.87 -14.33 -10.66
N ALA A 90 -15.48 -15.38 -11.24
CA ALA A 90 -16.59 -15.23 -12.18
C ALA A 90 -17.81 -14.51 -11.57
N MET A 91 -17.97 -14.52 -10.24
CA MET A 91 -19.05 -13.79 -9.57
C MET A 91 -18.94 -12.29 -9.80
N SER A 92 -17.74 -11.71 -9.67
CA SER A 92 -17.52 -10.27 -9.83
C SER A 92 -17.92 -9.73 -11.19
N LYS A 93 -17.91 -10.56 -12.25
CA LYS A 93 -18.37 -10.17 -13.60
C LYS A 93 -19.86 -9.81 -13.67
N ASN A 94 -20.66 -10.27 -12.70
CA ASN A 94 -22.10 -9.99 -12.62
C ASN A 94 -22.44 -8.73 -11.82
N TYR A 95 -21.42 -8.07 -11.25
CA TYR A 95 -21.55 -6.89 -10.40
C TYR A 95 -20.70 -5.75 -10.96
N ASP A 96 -21.05 -4.54 -10.59
CA ASP A 96 -20.37 -3.33 -11.01
C ASP A 96 -19.14 -3.05 -10.16
N VAL A 97 -19.23 -3.33 -8.85
CA VAL A 97 -18.13 -3.17 -7.89
C VAL A 97 -18.14 -4.35 -6.91
N THR A 98 -16.96 -4.92 -6.65
CA THR A 98 -16.74 -5.94 -5.61
C THR A 98 -16.02 -5.31 -4.41
N ILE A 99 -16.47 -5.61 -3.19
CA ILE A 99 -15.84 -5.17 -1.95
C ILE A 99 -15.26 -6.40 -1.26
N PHE A 100 -13.95 -6.41 -1.01
CA PHE A 100 -13.27 -7.46 -0.26
C PHE A 100 -12.99 -6.98 1.17
N ASP A 101 -13.71 -7.51 2.15
CA ASP A 101 -13.40 -7.33 3.58
C ASP A 101 -12.50 -8.46 4.10
N GLU A 102 -12.49 -9.63 3.45
CA GLU A 102 -11.68 -10.79 3.84
C GLU A 102 -10.98 -11.46 2.64
N MET A 103 -9.94 -12.24 2.94
CA MET A 103 -9.19 -13.01 1.94
C MET A 103 -10.03 -14.14 1.36
N THR A 104 -9.88 -14.39 0.06
CA THR A 104 -10.56 -15.47 -0.64
C THR A 104 -9.77 -16.78 -0.55
N THR A 105 -10.28 -17.85 -1.16
CA THR A 105 -9.53 -19.11 -1.26
C THR A 105 -8.30 -18.94 -2.17
N LYS A 106 -7.14 -19.41 -1.70
CA LYS A 106 -5.89 -19.40 -2.48
C LYS A 106 -6.03 -20.23 -3.77
N ILE A 107 -5.50 -19.70 -4.87
CA ILE A 107 -5.38 -20.37 -6.17
C ILE A 107 -3.99 -21.03 -6.30
N LYS A 108 -2.95 -20.36 -5.79
CA LYS A 108 -1.56 -20.86 -5.84
C LYS A 108 -0.82 -20.47 -4.57
N ASP A 109 -0.06 -21.41 -4.02
CA ASP A 109 0.86 -21.12 -2.91
C ASP A 109 2.04 -20.24 -3.34
N ARG A 110 2.62 -19.52 -2.36
CA ARG A 110 3.85 -18.75 -2.58
C ARG A 110 4.97 -19.66 -3.05
N VAL A 111 5.84 -19.14 -3.91
CA VAL A 111 7.06 -19.84 -4.35
C VAL A 111 8.26 -19.00 -3.96
N ILE A 112 9.13 -19.57 -3.13
CA ILE A 112 10.39 -18.96 -2.72
C ILE A 112 11.50 -19.82 -3.30
N LYS A 113 12.38 -19.23 -4.10
CA LYS A 113 13.60 -19.89 -4.58
C LYS A 113 14.79 -19.18 -3.96
N ASN A 114 15.59 -19.93 -3.22
CA ASN A 114 16.85 -19.45 -2.68
C ASN A 114 18.01 -20.13 -3.43
N ASP A 115 19.15 -19.47 -3.42
CA ASP A 115 20.40 -20.06 -3.86
C ASP A 115 20.76 -21.21 -2.91
N PRO A 116 21.00 -22.43 -3.44
CA PRO A 116 21.26 -23.58 -2.60
C PRO A 116 22.62 -23.51 -1.87
N VAL A 117 23.53 -22.63 -2.29
CA VAL A 117 24.87 -22.46 -1.72
C VAL A 117 24.88 -21.28 -0.74
N THR A 118 24.41 -20.10 -1.15
CA THR A 118 24.47 -18.89 -0.32
C THR A 118 23.26 -18.70 0.58
N GLY A 119 22.15 -19.38 0.28
CA GLY A 119 20.86 -19.19 0.95
C GLY A 119 20.15 -17.88 0.57
N GLU A 120 20.74 -17.07 -0.33
CA GLU A 120 20.17 -15.79 -0.76
C GLU A 120 18.91 -16.00 -1.60
N LEU A 121 17.96 -15.07 -1.50
CA LEU A 121 16.72 -15.12 -2.27
C LEU A 121 17.00 -14.90 -3.77
N ILE A 122 16.74 -15.91 -4.61
CA ILE A 122 16.80 -15.81 -6.08
C ILE A 122 15.51 -15.19 -6.62
N SER A 123 14.36 -15.75 -6.24
CA SER A 123 13.06 -15.28 -6.72
C SER A 123 11.95 -15.50 -5.71
N PHE A 124 10.99 -14.59 -5.71
CA PHE A 124 9.79 -14.65 -4.88
C PHE A 124 8.54 -14.49 -5.74
N GLU A 125 7.65 -15.46 -5.71
CA GLU A 125 6.29 -15.35 -6.24
C GLU A 125 5.32 -15.31 -5.06
N PRO A 126 4.46 -14.27 -4.94
CA PRO A 126 3.48 -14.20 -3.87
C PRO A 126 2.42 -15.30 -4.02
N THR A 127 1.76 -15.65 -2.91
CA THR A 127 0.51 -16.44 -2.95
C THR A 127 -0.48 -15.75 -3.90
N LYS A 128 -1.16 -16.52 -4.75
CA LYS A 128 -2.22 -16.01 -5.62
C LYS A 128 -3.59 -16.33 -5.06
N PHE A 129 -4.42 -15.31 -4.94
CA PHE A 129 -5.83 -15.40 -4.57
C PHE A 129 -6.76 -15.02 -5.73
N LEU A 130 -6.21 -14.30 -6.71
CA LEU A 130 -6.85 -13.92 -7.95
C LEU A 130 -5.96 -14.35 -9.14
N SER A 131 -6.57 -14.60 -10.29
CA SER A 131 -5.89 -14.91 -11.54
C SER A 131 -5.26 -13.66 -12.15
N ASP A 132 -4.23 -13.84 -12.99
CA ASP A 132 -3.50 -12.72 -13.61
C ASP A 132 -4.37 -11.86 -14.57
N ASP A 133 -5.57 -12.36 -14.91
CA ASP A 133 -6.57 -11.69 -15.76
C ASP A 133 -7.71 -11.05 -14.97
N PHE A 134 -7.69 -11.11 -13.64
CA PHE A 134 -8.69 -10.43 -12.82
C PHE A 134 -8.64 -8.91 -13.04
N ASN A 135 -9.79 -8.35 -13.42
CA ASN A 135 -9.92 -6.94 -13.77
C ASN A 135 -11.29 -6.34 -13.39
N SER A 136 -11.99 -6.91 -12.40
CA SER A 136 -13.26 -6.32 -11.92
C SER A 136 -13.00 -5.20 -10.93
N ALA A 137 -13.78 -4.12 -10.99
CA ALA A 137 -13.64 -2.98 -10.10
C ALA A 137 -13.78 -3.41 -8.64
N SER A 138 -12.78 -3.08 -7.83
CA SER A 138 -12.64 -3.63 -6.49
C SER A 138 -12.28 -2.59 -5.45
N ILE A 139 -12.98 -2.63 -4.31
CA ILE A 139 -12.59 -1.92 -3.08
C ILE A 139 -12.07 -2.96 -2.10
N PHE A 140 -10.84 -2.76 -1.63
CA PHE A 140 -10.21 -3.62 -0.65
C PHE A 140 -10.18 -2.92 0.70
N ILE A 141 -10.69 -3.57 1.74
CA ILE A 141 -10.68 -3.03 3.11
C ILE A 141 -9.39 -3.49 3.80
N GLY A 142 -8.61 -2.52 4.26
CA GLY A 142 -7.36 -2.72 4.96
C GLY A 142 -6.40 -3.66 4.23
N HIS A 143 -5.95 -4.69 4.94
CA HIS A 143 -4.87 -5.58 4.50
C HIS A 143 -5.20 -6.43 3.27
N THR A 144 -6.48 -6.60 2.95
CA THR A 144 -6.93 -7.40 1.80
C THR A 144 -6.40 -6.86 0.47
N ALA A 145 -6.13 -5.55 0.39
CA ALA A 145 -5.62 -4.89 -0.81
C ALA A 145 -4.28 -5.47 -1.26
N SER A 146 -3.37 -5.63 -0.31
CA SER A 146 -2.07 -6.24 -0.58
C SER A 146 -2.20 -7.73 -0.85
N VAL A 147 -2.96 -8.45 -0.03
CA VAL A 147 -3.04 -9.92 -0.14
C VAL A 147 -3.62 -10.35 -1.49
N LEU A 148 -4.70 -9.73 -1.93
CA LEU A 148 -5.36 -10.05 -3.20
C LEU A 148 -4.65 -9.39 -4.39
N GLY A 149 -4.15 -8.16 -4.22
CA GLY A 149 -3.55 -7.36 -5.28
C GLY A 149 -2.08 -7.65 -5.60
N ALA A 150 -1.32 -8.30 -4.70
CA ALA A 150 0.13 -8.50 -4.87
C ALA A 150 0.48 -9.26 -6.15
N SER A 151 -0.25 -10.33 -6.47
CA SER A 151 0.00 -11.13 -7.68
C SER A 151 -0.25 -10.36 -8.98
N LEU A 152 -1.19 -9.40 -8.94
CA LEU A 152 -1.58 -8.54 -10.05
C LEU A 152 -0.59 -7.37 -10.26
N GLY A 153 0.33 -7.15 -9.33
CA GLY A 153 1.23 -6.00 -9.35
C GLY A 153 0.52 -4.70 -8.97
N SER A 154 -0.45 -4.75 -8.06
CA SER A 154 -1.09 -3.55 -7.55
C SER A 154 -0.11 -2.70 -6.72
N LYS A 155 -0.18 -1.37 -6.84
CA LYS A 155 0.53 -0.42 -5.97
C LYS A 155 -0.05 -0.35 -4.55
N LEU A 156 -1.24 -0.94 -4.32
CA LEU A 156 -1.90 -1.04 -3.01
C LEU A 156 -1.22 -2.13 -2.14
N ASP A 157 0.07 -1.94 -1.88
CA ASP A 157 0.96 -2.95 -1.29
C ASP A 157 0.95 -2.96 0.25
N TRP A 158 1.69 -3.90 0.84
CA TRP A 158 1.85 -3.98 2.29
C TRP A 158 2.99 -3.07 2.75
N TYR A 159 2.72 -1.78 2.91
CA TYR A 159 3.72 -0.95 3.59
C TYR A 159 3.69 -1.17 5.09
N CYS A 160 2.49 -1.16 5.69
CA CYS A 160 2.32 -1.42 7.11
C CYS A 160 0.88 -1.76 7.47
N LEU A 161 0.71 -2.80 8.30
CA LEU A 161 -0.51 -3.01 9.07
C LEU A 161 -0.41 -2.26 10.39
N CYS A 162 -0.62 -0.95 10.34
CA CYS A 162 -0.51 -0.06 11.49
C CYS A 162 -1.30 1.26 11.32
N LEU A 163 -2.29 1.28 10.44
CA LEU A 163 -3.17 2.43 10.30
C LEU A 163 -4.20 2.44 11.42
N ASP A 164 -4.27 3.56 12.13
CA ASP A 164 -5.25 3.85 13.16
C ASP A 164 -6.45 4.62 12.59
N ARG A 165 -7.39 5.02 13.45
CA ARG A 165 -8.73 5.52 13.09
C ARG A 165 -8.83 6.90 12.42
N HIS A 166 -7.72 7.65 12.30
CA HIS A 166 -7.74 9.02 11.78
C HIS A 166 -7.00 9.14 10.45
N ALA A 167 -7.64 9.77 9.47
CA ALA A 167 -7.01 10.19 8.22
C ALA A 167 -6.36 11.57 8.39
N HIS A 168 -5.25 11.79 7.68
CA HIS A 168 -4.58 13.09 7.62
C HIS A 168 -4.09 13.35 6.20
N HIS A 169 -3.68 14.59 5.90
CA HIS A 169 -3.30 14.98 4.54
C HIS A 169 -4.39 14.61 3.51
N THR A 170 -5.65 14.74 3.93
CA THR A 170 -6.82 14.29 3.16
C THR A 170 -7.18 15.32 2.10
N ASN A 171 -7.26 14.90 0.83
CA ASN A 171 -7.80 15.72 -0.24
C ASN A 171 -9.34 15.75 -0.17
N THR A 172 -9.89 16.62 0.68
CA THR A 172 -11.34 16.78 0.86
C THR A 172 -12.07 17.36 -0.37
N SER A 173 -11.32 17.80 -1.38
CA SER A 173 -11.85 18.20 -2.69
C SER A 173 -12.13 17.01 -3.61
N HIS A 174 -11.61 15.82 -3.29
CA HIS A 174 -11.78 14.60 -4.09
C HIS A 174 -13.25 14.17 -4.19
N GLU A 175 -13.63 13.52 -5.30
CA GLU A 175 -15.02 13.18 -5.63
C GLU A 175 -15.73 12.37 -4.54
N ILE A 176 -15.02 11.46 -3.86
CA ILE A 176 -15.58 10.64 -2.77
C ILE A 176 -16.13 11.47 -1.60
N PHE A 177 -15.65 12.71 -1.42
CA PHE A 177 -16.15 13.64 -0.41
C PHE A 177 -17.25 14.55 -0.94
N LYS A 178 -17.52 14.55 -2.25
CA LYS A 178 -18.47 15.46 -2.90
C LYS A 178 -19.79 14.80 -3.27
N GLY A 179 -19.76 13.53 -3.67
CA GLY A 179 -20.99 12.85 -4.05
C GLY A 179 -20.81 11.44 -4.61
N PRO A 180 -21.91 10.78 -4.96
CA PRO A 180 -23.26 11.32 -5.18
C PRO A 180 -24.03 11.72 -3.90
N TYR A 181 -23.59 11.26 -2.73
CA TYR A 181 -24.21 11.58 -1.46
C TYR A 181 -23.47 12.67 -0.72
N LYS A 182 -24.20 13.72 -0.32
CA LYS A 182 -23.61 14.88 0.35
C LYS A 182 -23.07 14.49 1.72
N THR A 183 -21.81 14.85 1.95
CA THR A 183 -21.15 14.77 3.26
C THR A 183 -20.16 15.93 3.35
N THR A 184 -19.93 16.42 4.56
CA THR A 184 -18.86 17.35 4.87
C THR A 184 -18.06 16.72 5.99
N VAL A 185 -16.81 16.38 5.72
CA VAL A 185 -15.95 15.78 6.74
C VAL A 185 -15.48 16.81 7.74
N THR A 186 -15.55 16.47 9.02
CA THR A 186 -15.08 17.33 10.11
C THR A 186 -13.59 17.09 10.35
N MET A 187 -12.78 18.11 10.08
CA MET A 187 -11.34 18.09 10.36
C MET A 187 -11.08 18.69 11.75
N LYS A 188 -10.27 18.01 12.58
CA LYS A 188 -9.82 18.49 13.88
C LYS A 188 -8.31 18.57 13.91
N ASP A 189 -7.76 19.66 14.43
CA ASP A 189 -6.31 19.78 14.63
C ASP A 189 -5.87 18.87 15.77
N MET A 190 -4.99 17.92 15.44
CA MET A 190 -4.46 16.91 16.36
C MET A 190 -2.93 16.87 16.26
N ASP A 191 -2.26 16.35 17.28
CA ASP A 191 -0.81 16.22 17.28
C ASP A 191 -0.35 15.40 16.08
N THR A 192 0.64 15.94 15.36
CA THR A 192 1.18 15.30 14.16
C THR A 192 1.79 13.95 14.53
N PRO A 193 1.46 12.86 13.82
CA PRO A 193 1.93 11.53 14.20
C PRO A 193 3.45 11.47 14.16
N TYR A 194 4.06 10.77 15.11
CA TYR A 194 5.53 10.62 15.16
C TYR A 194 6.07 10.01 13.85
N GLY A 195 5.34 9.08 13.22
CA GLY A 195 5.72 8.49 11.93
C GLY A 195 5.88 9.53 10.82
N VAL A 196 5.15 10.65 10.91
CA VAL A 196 5.29 11.80 10.03
C VAL A 196 6.47 12.67 10.48
N LEU A 197 6.48 13.15 11.73
CA LEU A 197 7.51 14.08 12.22
C LEU A 197 8.94 13.52 12.14
N GLU A 198 9.08 12.21 12.29
CA GLU A 198 10.38 11.53 12.31
C GLU A 198 10.84 11.02 10.94
N ALA A 199 10.06 11.26 9.89
CA ALA A 199 10.40 10.92 8.53
C ALA A 199 11.20 12.02 7.82
N TYR A 200 11.96 11.63 6.79
CA TYR A 200 12.78 12.56 6.00
C TYR A 200 11.96 13.67 5.31
N ASP A 201 10.70 13.38 4.96
CA ASP A 201 9.76 14.29 4.29
C ASP A 201 8.84 15.05 5.27
N GLY A 202 8.93 14.77 6.58
CA GLY A 202 8.06 15.36 7.60
C GLY A 202 8.72 16.41 8.50
N LEU A 203 9.99 16.75 8.26
CA LEU A 203 10.76 17.66 9.14
C LEU A 203 10.19 19.08 9.24
N ASN A 204 9.38 19.50 8.26
CA ASN A 204 8.74 20.81 8.19
C ASN A 204 7.25 20.77 8.56
N GLU A 205 6.72 19.61 8.95
CA GLU A 205 5.32 19.50 9.35
C GLU A 205 5.09 20.24 10.68
N PRO A 206 3.95 20.93 10.85
CA PRO A 206 3.62 21.58 12.10
C PRO A 206 3.41 20.54 13.21
N ALA A 207 3.46 20.98 14.47
CA ALA A 207 3.22 20.10 15.62
C ALA A 207 1.78 19.54 15.65
N LYS A 208 0.83 20.23 15.00
CA LYS A 208 -0.55 19.78 14.83
C LYS A 208 -0.98 19.90 13.37
N ILE A 209 -1.71 18.89 12.89
CA ILE A 209 -2.30 18.86 11.54
C ILE A 209 -3.79 18.55 11.61
N PRO A 210 -4.59 18.99 10.62
CA PRO A 210 -5.99 18.62 10.53
C PRO A 210 -6.14 17.13 10.23
N MET A 211 -6.97 16.45 11.02
CA MET A 211 -7.28 15.03 10.87
C MET A 211 -8.78 14.78 10.83
N TRP A 212 -9.19 13.80 10.03
CA TRP A 212 -10.57 13.32 9.93
C TRP A 212 -10.72 12.00 10.68
N GLU A 213 -11.68 11.92 11.61
CA GLU A 213 -12.01 10.69 12.35
C GLU A 213 -12.87 9.76 11.47
N VAL A 214 -12.26 8.67 10.99
CA VAL A 214 -12.91 7.72 10.09
C VAL A 214 -13.65 6.65 10.90
N ASP A 215 -12.95 6.07 11.87
CA ASP A 215 -13.51 5.08 12.80
C ASP A 215 -13.63 5.69 14.21
N LYS A 216 -14.68 5.31 14.94
CA LYS A 216 -14.91 5.70 16.34
C LYS A 216 -13.94 5.03 17.29
N GLU A 217 -13.42 3.87 16.92
CA GLU A 217 -12.43 3.10 17.69
C GLU A 217 -11.27 2.73 16.77
N GLY A 218 -10.07 2.68 17.34
CA GLY A 218 -8.84 2.45 16.59
C GLY A 218 -7.87 1.60 17.40
N TYR A 219 -6.95 0.89 16.75
CA TYR A 219 -6.19 -0.19 17.40
C TYR A 219 -5.21 0.31 18.48
N GLN A 220 -4.82 1.59 18.47
CA GLN A 220 -3.93 2.15 19.49
C GLN A 220 -4.66 2.40 20.83
N ASN A 221 -5.97 2.63 20.79
CA ASN A 221 -6.78 2.99 21.97
C ASN A 221 -7.89 1.98 22.29
N GLY A 222 -8.28 1.15 21.32
CA GLY A 222 -9.29 0.11 21.42
C GLY A 222 -8.67 -1.23 21.79
N LYS A 223 -9.32 -1.98 22.69
CA LYS A 223 -8.84 -3.31 23.09
C LYS A 223 -8.95 -4.27 21.91
N GLY A 224 -7.81 -4.57 21.28
CA GLY A 224 -7.69 -5.63 20.28
C GLY A 224 -8.48 -5.39 19.00
N TYR A 225 -8.72 -4.13 18.63
CA TYR A 225 -9.50 -3.76 17.45
C TYR A 225 -8.77 -4.09 16.13
N ARG A 226 -9.51 -4.26 15.02
CA ARG A 226 -8.92 -4.56 13.68
C ARG A 226 -7.95 -3.45 13.27
N ILE A 227 -6.79 -3.83 12.74
CA ILE A 227 -5.74 -2.89 12.36
C ILE A 227 -5.89 -2.53 10.88
N GLY A 228 -5.81 -1.24 10.55
CA GLY A 228 -5.85 -0.78 9.16
C GLY A 228 -4.51 -0.94 8.45
N LEU A 229 -4.54 -0.85 7.12
CA LEU A 229 -3.37 -0.91 6.25
C LEU A 229 -3.06 0.46 5.66
N VAL A 230 -1.76 0.81 5.60
CA VAL A 230 -1.26 1.80 4.64
C VAL A 230 -0.42 1.13 3.56
N ALA A 231 -0.56 1.60 2.32
CA ALA A 231 0.33 1.28 1.20
C ALA A 231 1.46 2.32 1.07
N ARG A 232 2.49 2.00 0.27
CA ARG A 232 3.67 2.87 0.11
C ARG A 232 3.39 4.00 -0.89
N GLY A 233 3.67 5.24 -0.50
CA GLY A 233 3.51 6.41 -1.37
C GLY A 233 4.60 6.65 -2.42
N TRP A 234 5.78 6.06 -2.24
CA TRP A 234 6.92 6.24 -3.16
C TRP A 234 6.56 5.77 -4.56
N GLY A 235 6.64 6.68 -5.54
CA GLY A 235 6.26 6.43 -6.93
C GLY A 235 4.80 5.98 -7.14
N PHE A 236 3.91 6.23 -6.17
CA PHE A 236 2.52 5.77 -6.28
C PHE A 236 1.80 6.41 -7.48
N GLU A 237 1.99 7.70 -7.69
CA GLU A 237 1.35 8.49 -8.75
C GLU A 237 2.24 8.66 -10.01
N ASP A 238 3.23 7.80 -10.20
CA ASP A 238 4.16 7.86 -11.35
C ASP A 238 3.54 7.46 -12.70
N ALA A 239 2.25 7.13 -12.73
CA ALA A 239 1.50 6.77 -13.91
C ALA A 239 0.03 7.16 -13.80
N PRO A 240 -0.69 7.29 -14.94
CA PRO A 240 -2.13 7.51 -14.95
C PRO A 240 -2.89 6.43 -14.17
N ASN A 241 -4.14 6.73 -13.83
CA ASN A 241 -5.03 5.86 -13.05
C ASN A 241 -4.46 5.49 -11.67
N SER A 242 -3.53 6.27 -11.12
CA SER A 242 -3.02 6.10 -9.76
C SER A 242 -3.21 7.41 -9.02
N GLU A 243 -3.79 7.37 -7.81
CA GLU A 243 -4.03 8.58 -7.02
C GLU A 243 -3.94 8.33 -5.52
N ILE A 244 -3.33 9.28 -4.80
CA ILE A 244 -3.32 9.32 -3.34
C ILE A 244 -4.42 10.29 -2.89
N ILE A 245 -5.34 9.81 -2.06
CA ILE A 245 -6.46 10.62 -1.55
C ILE A 245 -6.21 11.05 -0.11
N SER A 246 -5.66 10.16 0.71
CA SER A 246 -5.25 10.50 2.07
C SER A 246 -4.11 9.64 2.59
N GLY A 247 -3.38 10.19 3.55
CA GLY A 247 -2.65 9.39 4.52
C GLY A 247 -3.50 9.10 5.75
N GLY A 248 -2.86 8.61 6.81
CA GLY A 248 -3.52 8.41 8.10
C GLY A 248 -2.54 8.03 9.19
N VAL A 249 -3.01 8.17 10.44
CA VAL A 249 -2.20 7.99 11.64
C VAL A 249 -1.62 6.59 11.66
N SER A 250 -0.31 6.50 11.49
CA SER A 250 0.42 5.23 11.44
C SER A 250 1.89 5.44 11.83
N SER A 251 2.68 4.36 11.86
CA SER A 251 4.13 4.45 12.07
C SER A 251 4.92 4.95 10.84
N LYS A 252 4.24 5.34 9.77
CA LYS A 252 4.84 5.69 8.47
C LYS A 252 4.75 7.19 8.19
N GLN A 253 5.54 7.63 7.22
CA GLN A 253 5.61 9.00 6.76
C GLN A 253 4.31 9.50 6.15
N LYS A 254 4.21 10.82 5.94
CA LYS A 254 2.99 11.48 5.45
C LYS A 254 2.52 10.98 4.08
N THR A 255 3.44 10.48 3.26
CA THR A 255 3.15 9.92 1.93
C THR A 255 2.58 8.51 1.98
N ALA A 256 2.53 7.83 3.13
CA ALA A 256 1.88 6.54 3.26
C ALA A 256 0.39 6.66 2.91
N VAL A 257 -0.12 5.72 2.11
CA VAL A 257 -1.43 5.81 1.47
C VAL A 257 -2.46 5.04 2.29
N ALA A 258 -3.40 5.75 2.91
CA ALA A 258 -4.52 5.17 3.63
C ALA A 258 -5.77 5.06 2.74
N LEU A 259 -6.00 6.06 1.88
CA LEU A 259 -7.01 6.02 0.82
C LEU A 259 -6.32 6.29 -0.51
N GLY A 260 -6.47 5.39 -1.48
CA GLY A 260 -5.87 5.56 -2.79
C GLY A 260 -6.40 4.57 -3.82
N ARG A 261 -6.25 4.91 -5.09
CA ARG A 261 -6.69 4.09 -6.22
C ARG A 261 -5.52 3.75 -7.13
N HIS A 262 -5.57 2.57 -7.72
CA HIS A 262 -4.68 2.10 -8.77
C HIS A 262 -5.48 1.31 -9.81
N GLY A 263 -5.65 1.87 -11.01
CA GLY A 263 -6.60 1.38 -12.01
C GLY A 263 -8.02 1.33 -11.46
N ASN A 264 -8.66 0.19 -11.60
CA ASN A 264 -9.96 -0.10 -11.02
C ASN A 264 -9.90 -0.76 -9.63
N PHE A 265 -8.79 -0.62 -8.91
CA PHE A 265 -8.64 -1.07 -7.52
C PHE A 265 -8.52 0.12 -6.56
N PHE A 266 -9.21 0.03 -5.42
CA PHE A 266 -9.18 1.03 -4.36
C PHE A 266 -8.77 0.43 -3.02
N LEU A 267 -7.88 1.10 -2.31
CA LEU A 267 -7.57 0.82 -0.91
C LEU A 267 -8.44 1.70 -0.02
N TRP A 268 -9.37 1.08 0.70
CA TRP A 268 -9.96 1.66 1.90
C TRP A 268 -9.16 1.15 3.10
N GLY A 269 -8.10 1.86 3.47
CA GLY A 269 -7.13 1.36 4.46
C GLY A 269 -7.69 1.18 5.87
N PHE A 270 -8.70 1.97 6.24
CA PHE A 270 -9.35 1.91 7.55
C PHE A 270 -10.13 0.61 7.72
N ALA A 271 -10.08 0.00 8.90
CA ALA A 271 -10.54 -1.37 9.11
C ALA A 271 -11.89 -1.48 9.82
N GLY A 272 -12.52 -0.37 10.20
CA GLY A 272 -13.81 -0.41 10.88
C GLY A 272 -14.95 -0.96 10.02
N SER A 273 -15.87 -1.66 10.67
CA SER A 273 -17.17 -1.96 10.06
C SER A 273 -18.08 -0.72 10.19
N PRO A 274 -19.22 -0.66 9.49
CA PRO A 274 -20.17 0.44 9.64
C PRO A 274 -20.64 0.66 11.08
N ASP A 275 -20.60 -0.35 11.96
CA ASP A 275 -20.95 -0.14 13.37
C ASP A 275 -19.93 0.72 14.11
N TYR A 276 -18.70 0.78 13.61
CA TYR A 276 -17.60 1.55 14.17
C TYR A 276 -17.21 2.77 13.34
N MET A 277 -17.58 2.86 12.05
CA MET A 277 -17.39 4.08 11.25
C MET A 277 -18.15 5.28 11.85
N THR A 278 -17.60 6.48 11.66
CA THR A 278 -18.38 7.72 11.86
C THR A 278 -19.48 7.85 10.79
N GLU A 279 -20.52 8.65 11.05
CA GLU A 279 -21.57 8.87 10.04
C GLU A 279 -21.02 9.50 8.76
N GLU A 280 -20.02 10.38 8.87
CA GLU A 280 -19.32 10.96 7.73
C GLU A 280 -18.59 9.88 6.91
N ALA A 281 -17.87 8.97 7.58
CA ALA A 281 -17.14 7.88 6.94
C ALA A 281 -18.06 6.89 6.23
N LYS A 282 -19.24 6.59 6.79
CA LYS A 282 -20.25 5.77 6.10
C LYS A 282 -20.64 6.38 4.75
N VAL A 283 -20.86 7.70 4.70
CA VAL A 283 -21.22 8.39 3.46
C VAL A 283 -20.05 8.43 2.48
N VAL A 284 -18.83 8.72 2.95
CA VAL A 284 -17.63 8.69 2.09
C VAL A 284 -17.39 7.28 1.53
N PHE A 285 -17.57 6.23 2.34
CA PHE A 285 -17.42 4.84 1.89
C PHE A 285 -18.38 4.50 0.75
N VAL A 286 -19.65 4.86 0.85
CA VAL A 286 -20.62 4.60 -0.23
C VAL A 286 -20.37 5.50 -1.46
N ASN A 287 -19.86 6.72 -1.28
CA ASN A 287 -19.39 7.54 -2.40
C ASN A 287 -18.18 6.89 -3.09
N THR A 288 -17.29 6.23 -2.36
CA THR A 288 -16.18 5.44 -2.94
C THR A 288 -16.72 4.30 -3.82
N VAL A 289 -17.81 3.63 -3.45
CA VAL A 289 -18.44 2.62 -4.32
C VAL A 289 -18.93 3.25 -5.64
N ALA A 290 -19.61 4.39 -5.58
CA ALA A 290 -20.05 5.10 -6.78
C ALA A 290 -18.88 5.62 -7.62
N TYR A 291 -17.81 6.06 -6.97
CA TYR A 291 -16.57 6.46 -7.62
C TYR A 291 -15.92 5.29 -8.38
N MET A 292 -15.77 4.14 -7.72
CA MET A 292 -15.19 2.95 -8.36
C MET A 292 -16.03 2.39 -9.51
N TYR A 293 -17.34 2.58 -9.47
CA TYR A 293 -18.20 2.29 -10.62
C TYR A 293 -17.84 3.14 -11.86
N LYS A 294 -17.56 4.44 -11.69
CA LYS A 294 -17.12 5.31 -12.80
C LYS A 294 -15.79 4.87 -13.39
N HIS A 295 -14.89 4.37 -12.54
CA HIS A 295 -13.55 3.91 -12.89
C HIS A 295 -13.46 2.40 -13.17
N LYS A 296 -14.59 1.72 -13.38
CA LYS A 296 -14.60 0.25 -13.46
C LYS A 296 -13.79 -0.33 -14.62
N ASN A 297 -13.57 0.47 -15.66
CA ASN A 297 -12.84 0.09 -16.86
C ASN A 297 -11.35 0.51 -16.83
N ASP A 298 -10.91 1.32 -15.87
CA ASP A 298 -9.51 1.71 -15.74
C ASP A 298 -8.63 0.48 -15.47
N GLN A 299 -7.45 0.37 -16.09
CA GLN A 299 -6.53 -0.73 -15.82
C GLN A 299 -5.26 -0.28 -15.09
N LEU A 300 -4.54 -1.28 -14.59
CA LEU A 300 -3.18 -1.12 -14.08
C LEU A 300 -2.22 -0.92 -15.26
N ILE A 301 -1.78 0.33 -15.47
CA ILE A 301 -0.76 0.65 -16.47
C ILE A 301 0.63 0.25 -15.95
N VAL A 302 0.97 0.67 -14.73
CA VAL A 302 2.21 0.29 -14.03
C VAL A 302 1.91 -0.86 -13.09
N ARG A 303 2.74 -1.91 -13.13
CA ARG A 303 2.60 -3.05 -12.21
C ARG A 303 3.78 -3.12 -11.25
N LYS A 304 3.49 -2.92 -9.96
CA LYS A 304 4.45 -3.04 -8.86
C LYS A 304 4.48 -4.47 -8.35
N TYR A 305 5.31 -5.31 -8.98
CA TYR A 305 5.44 -6.72 -8.60
C TYR A 305 6.32 -6.97 -7.37
N ASN A 306 7.05 -5.96 -6.93
CA ASN A 306 7.90 -6.00 -5.75
C ASN A 306 7.56 -4.82 -4.84
N GLU A 307 6.92 -5.11 -3.70
CA GLU A 307 6.54 -4.11 -2.70
C GLU A 307 7.75 -3.40 -2.05
N ARG A 308 8.93 -4.03 -2.10
CA ARG A 308 10.19 -3.55 -1.49
C ARG A 308 11.13 -2.89 -2.49
N ILE A 309 10.70 -2.70 -3.73
CA ILE A 309 11.50 -1.97 -4.72
C ILE A 309 11.79 -0.56 -4.20
N ALA A 310 13.06 -0.15 -4.22
CA ALA A 310 13.43 1.19 -3.84
C ALA A 310 13.13 2.16 -4.99
N THR A 311 12.60 3.34 -4.69
CA THR A 311 12.59 4.49 -5.62
C THR A 311 13.72 5.45 -5.24
N LYS A 312 13.91 6.53 -5.99
CA LYS A 312 14.84 7.62 -5.61
C LYS A 312 14.41 8.36 -4.35
N ASP A 313 13.17 8.19 -3.88
CA ASP A 313 12.77 8.62 -2.54
C ASP A 313 13.61 7.94 -1.45
N PHE A 314 13.97 6.67 -1.65
CA PHE A 314 14.85 5.96 -0.73
C PHE A 314 16.26 6.55 -0.69
N ALA A 315 16.74 7.16 -1.78
CA ALA A 315 18.00 7.91 -1.74
C ALA A 315 17.91 9.19 -0.90
N ASP A 316 16.74 9.83 -0.84
CA ASP A 316 16.50 10.99 0.04
C ASP A 316 16.41 10.56 1.51
N GLU A 317 15.81 9.40 1.77
CA GLU A 317 15.81 8.77 3.10
C GLU A 317 17.23 8.39 3.54
N LEU A 318 18.03 7.75 2.67
CA LEU A 318 19.44 7.47 2.94
C LEU A 318 20.24 8.75 3.20
N TYR A 319 19.96 9.82 2.46
CA TYR A 319 20.56 11.12 2.72
C TYR A 319 20.19 11.62 4.13
N PHE A 320 18.92 11.53 4.52
CA PHE A 320 18.46 11.92 5.85
C PHE A 320 19.14 11.10 6.97
N TYR A 321 19.38 9.80 6.78
CA TYR A 321 20.05 8.96 7.77
C TYR A 321 21.49 9.38 8.11
N THR A 322 22.12 10.17 7.24
CA THR A 322 23.41 10.80 7.53
C THR A 322 23.34 11.97 8.53
N THR A 323 22.15 12.44 8.91
CA THR A 323 21.98 13.62 9.78
C THR A 323 22.01 13.26 11.27
N ALA A 324 22.34 14.23 12.13
CA ALA A 324 22.23 14.07 13.58
C ALA A 324 20.78 13.84 14.02
N LYS A 325 19.84 14.56 13.41
CA LYS A 325 18.40 14.46 13.68
C LYS A 325 17.84 13.05 13.43
N SER A 326 18.28 12.38 12.36
CA SER A 326 17.89 10.99 12.13
C SER A 326 18.39 10.04 13.23
N TYR A 327 19.62 10.23 13.72
CA TYR A 327 20.14 9.42 14.82
C TYR A 327 19.40 9.69 16.14
N GLU A 328 19.06 10.95 16.42
CA GLU A 328 18.22 11.32 17.55
C GLU A 328 16.85 10.61 17.49
N PHE A 329 16.19 10.63 16.34
CA PHE A 329 14.92 9.93 16.14
C PHE A 329 15.04 8.40 16.30
N PHE A 330 16.14 7.81 15.82
CA PHE A 330 16.44 6.41 16.09
C PHE A 330 16.54 6.13 17.60
N CYS A 331 17.30 6.93 18.36
CA CYS A 331 17.42 6.79 19.81
C CYS A 331 16.06 6.94 20.51
N ASN A 332 15.26 7.94 20.11
CA ASN A 332 13.92 8.15 20.66
C ASN A 332 13.00 6.96 20.38
N ALA A 333 13.05 6.39 19.18
CA ALA A 333 12.25 5.21 18.83
C ALA A 333 12.65 3.98 19.66
N ILE A 334 13.94 3.72 19.86
CA ILE A 334 14.42 2.61 20.71
C ILE A 334 14.00 2.81 22.16
N ASN A 335 14.13 4.03 22.69
CA ASN A 335 13.70 4.34 24.06
C ASN A 335 12.19 4.13 24.24
N ARG A 336 11.35 4.63 23.32
CA ARG A 336 9.90 4.39 23.37
C ARG A 336 9.56 2.89 23.32
N GLY A 337 10.25 2.13 22.47
CA GLY A 337 10.09 0.67 22.40
C GLY A 337 10.42 0.00 23.74
N ASN A 338 11.60 0.31 24.30
CA ASN A 338 12.04 -0.23 25.58
C ASN A 338 11.12 0.14 26.75
N GLU A 339 10.56 1.36 26.76
CA GLU A 339 9.56 1.77 27.75
C GLU A 339 8.25 1.00 27.61
N SER A 340 7.80 0.75 26.37
CA SER A 340 6.63 -0.08 26.09
C SER A 340 6.84 -1.52 26.57
N ASP A 341 8.01 -2.10 26.28
CA ASP A 341 8.38 -3.46 26.72
C ASP A 341 8.45 -3.56 28.24
N LYS A 342 8.98 -2.54 28.92
CA LYS A 342 9.00 -2.48 30.39
C LYS A 342 7.58 -2.51 30.97
N LYS A 343 6.64 -1.76 30.38
CA LYS A 343 5.23 -1.76 30.80
C LYS A 343 4.57 -3.12 30.54
N ALA A 344 4.81 -3.71 29.36
CA ALA A 344 4.29 -5.03 29.00
C ALA A 344 4.79 -6.11 29.96
N LYS A 345 6.08 -6.11 30.31
CA LYS A 345 6.66 -7.01 31.31
C LYS A 345 6.07 -6.83 32.69
N ALA A 346 5.87 -5.60 33.15
CA ALA A 346 5.24 -5.33 34.44
C ALA A 346 3.80 -5.90 34.48
N ARG A 347 3.05 -5.79 33.38
CA ARG A 347 1.71 -6.41 33.24
C ARG A 347 1.78 -7.93 33.32
N VAL A 348 2.72 -8.57 32.63
CA VAL A 348 2.91 -10.03 32.66
C VAL A 348 3.34 -10.50 34.04
N GLN A 349 4.25 -9.80 34.70
CA GLN A 349 4.67 -10.12 36.06
C GLN A 349 3.48 -10.03 37.02
N ALA A 350 2.65 -8.99 36.91
CA ALA A 350 1.45 -8.87 37.74
C ALA A 350 0.44 -10.01 37.51
N LYS A 351 0.29 -10.52 36.27
CA LYS A 351 -0.51 -11.74 36.00
C LYS A 351 0.07 -12.95 36.74
N LYS A 352 1.39 -13.14 36.64
CA LYS A 352 2.10 -14.23 37.32
C LYS A 352 1.94 -14.14 38.84
N ASP A 353 2.05 -12.95 39.42
CA ASP A 353 1.89 -12.73 40.86
C ASP A 353 0.45 -13.02 41.36
N ARG A 354 -0.56 -12.90 40.48
CA ARG A 354 -1.95 -13.28 40.76
C ARG A 354 -2.23 -14.78 40.55
N GLY A 355 -1.23 -15.57 40.16
CA GLY A 355 -1.40 -16.99 39.85
C GLY A 355 -2.17 -17.27 38.55
N GLU A 356 -2.29 -16.28 37.67
CA GLU A 356 -2.92 -16.48 36.35
C GLU A 356 -1.98 -17.24 35.41
N GLU A 357 -2.55 -18.09 34.55
CA GLU A 357 -1.78 -18.82 33.54
C GLU A 357 -1.26 -17.85 32.46
N LEU A 358 0.05 -17.94 32.17
CA LEU A 358 0.67 -17.14 31.11
C LEU A 358 0.47 -17.82 29.76
N ASN A 359 -0.11 -17.10 28.81
CA ASN A 359 -0.18 -17.55 27.43
C ASN A 359 1.21 -17.43 26.75
N GLU A 360 1.35 -17.93 25.51
CA GLU A 360 2.62 -17.88 24.78
C GLU A 360 3.15 -16.46 24.55
N GLU A 361 2.27 -15.48 24.34
CA GLU A 361 2.66 -14.07 24.19
C GLU A 361 3.22 -13.50 25.51
N ASP A 362 2.57 -13.81 26.64
CA ASP A 362 3.04 -13.42 27.96
C ASP A 362 4.44 -14.03 28.25
N LYS A 363 4.67 -15.29 27.85
CA LYS A 363 5.99 -15.93 27.97
C LYS A 363 7.05 -15.19 27.15
N ILE A 364 6.77 -14.92 25.87
CA ILE A 364 7.67 -14.15 24.99
C ILE A 364 7.99 -12.77 25.59
N ILE A 365 6.99 -12.06 26.10
CA ILE A 365 7.18 -10.74 26.74
C ILE A 365 8.05 -10.88 27.99
N SER A 366 7.86 -11.92 28.80
CA SER A 366 8.64 -12.13 30.02
C SER A 366 10.12 -12.36 29.75
N GLU A 367 10.45 -13.05 28.65
CA GLU A 367 11.80 -13.42 28.24
C GLU A 367 12.50 -12.36 27.36
N SER A 368 11.76 -11.36 26.87
CA SER A 368 12.32 -10.35 25.97
C SER A 368 13.45 -9.55 26.64
N THR A 369 14.33 -8.92 25.88
CA THR A 369 15.40 -8.05 26.42
C THR A 369 15.30 -6.66 25.80
N ALA A 370 15.72 -5.64 26.56
CA ALA A 370 15.71 -4.27 26.05
C ALA A 370 16.65 -4.14 24.84
N SER A 371 16.18 -3.47 23.80
CA SER A 371 17.00 -3.19 22.62
C SER A 371 18.11 -2.19 22.99
N PRO A 372 19.38 -2.47 22.65
CA PRO A 372 20.48 -1.58 22.97
C PRO A 372 20.40 -0.29 22.14
N LEU A 373 20.80 0.83 22.76
CA LEU A 373 21.07 2.07 22.04
C LEU A 373 22.42 1.95 21.34
N LEU A 374 22.39 1.94 20.01
CA LEU A 374 23.60 1.97 19.19
C LEU A 374 24.26 3.35 19.29
N THR A 375 25.59 3.38 19.26
CA THR A 375 26.35 4.61 19.01
C THR A 375 26.07 5.16 17.61
N ARG A 376 26.44 6.42 17.36
CA ARG A 376 26.29 7.04 16.03
C ARG A 376 27.03 6.26 14.95
N GLU A 377 28.21 5.74 15.26
CA GLU A 377 29.02 4.93 14.36
C GLU A 377 28.33 3.61 14.02
N GLU A 378 27.86 2.87 15.02
CA GLU A 378 27.15 1.60 14.82
C GLU A 378 25.84 1.79 14.06
N TYR A 379 25.10 2.87 14.33
CA TYR A 379 23.90 3.23 13.58
C TYR A 379 24.23 3.48 12.10
N LEU A 380 25.31 4.21 11.78
CA LEU A 380 25.75 4.42 10.41
C LEU A 380 26.17 3.10 9.73
N LYS A 381 26.97 2.28 10.41
CA LYS A 381 27.39 0.96 9.89
C LYS A 381 26.16 0.11 9.56
N LYS A 382 25.24 -0.06 10.52
CA LYS A 382 24.00 -0.82 10.33
C LYS A 382 23.15 -0.27 9.18
N THR A 383 23.12 1.05 9.00
CA THR A 383 22.28 1.70 8.00
C THR A 383 22.86 1.60 6.59
N PHE A 384 24.17 1.78 6.41
CA PHE A 384 24.79 1.89 5.10
C PHE A 384 25.45 0.60 4.64
N GLU A 385 26.02 -0.24 5.50
CA GLU A 385 26.68 -1.49 5.07
C GLU A 385 25.73 -2.51 4.44
N ARG A 386 24.41 -2.33 4.61
CA ARG A 386 23.37 -3.13 3.94
C ARG A 386 23.12 -2.73 2.49
N THR A 387 23.58 -1.56 2.04
CA THR A 387 23.42 -1.13 0.63
C THR A 387 24.53 -1.75 -0.21
N SER A 388 24.29 -1.92 -1.52
CA SER A 388 25.28 -2.52 -2.42
C SER A 388 26.61 -1.77 -2.50
N TRP A 389 26.63 -0.49 -2.11
CA TRP A 389 27.77 0.42 -2.22
C TRP A 389 28.31 0.88 -0.87
N GLY A 390 27.61 0.62 0.24
CA GLY A 390 27.92 1.23 1.53
C GLY A 390 29.28 0.83 2.10
N LYS A 391 29.69 -0.43 1.95
CA LYS A 391 31.03 -0.89 2.38
C LYS A 391 32.16 -0.18 1.64
N SER A 392 31.98 0.11 0.36
CA SER A 392 32.99 0.77 -0.48
C SER A 392 33.07 2.28 -0.21
N VAL A 393 31.94 2.93 0.08
CA VAL A 393 31.90 4.36 0.41
C VAL A 393 32.32 4.62 1.86
N GLY A 394 32.06 3.67 2.76
CA GLY A 394 32.27 3.80 4.19
C GLY A 394 31.18 4.60 4.89
N ILE A 395 31.44 5.01 6.14
CA ILE A 395 30.48 5.71 7.02
C ILE A 395 30.69 7.23 7.10
N ASP A 396 31.62 7.79 6.32
CA ASP A 396 31.81 9.24 6.24
C ASP A 396 30.57 9.90 5.62
N THR A 397 29.84 10.66 6.44
CA THR A 397 28.57 11.27 6.04
C THR A 397 28.69 12.23 4.86
N LEU A 398 29.82 12.94 4.69
CA LEU A 398 30.02 13.83 3.55
C LEU A 398 30.27 13.03 2.27
N LYS A 399 31.09 11.97 2.34
CA LYS A 399 31.31 11.06 1.20
C LYS A 399 30.01 10.38 0.77
N ILE A 400 29.21 9.90 1.73
CA ILE A 400 27.90 9.31 1.45
C ILE A 400 26.98 10.31 0.74
N ARG A 401 26.84 11.53 1.29
CA ARG A 401 25.99 12.57 0.71
C ARG A 401 26.42 12.95 -0.71
N ASN A 402 27.72 13.09 -0.95
CA ASN A 402 28.26 13.38 -2.27
C ASN A 402 28.00 12.23 -3.25
N PHE A 403 28.26 10.99 -2.82
CA PHE A 403 27.97 9.80 -3.61
C PHE A 403 26.49 9.73 -4.02
N ILE A 404 25.57 9.95 -3.09
CA ILE A 404 24.12 9.95 -3.37
C ILE A 404 23.78 11.04 -4.40
N LYS A 405 24.27 12.28 -4.21
CA LYS A 405 23.99 13.41 -5.11
C LYS A 405 24.52 13.18 -6.52
N GLU A 406 25.78 12.76 -6.65
CA GLU A 406 26.44 12.54 -7.94
C GLU A 406 25.82 11.39 -8.74
N ASN A 407 25.34 10.35 -8.04
CA ASN A 407 24.82 9.15 -8.68
C ASN A 407 23.29 9.12 -8.80
N ARG A 408 22.56 10.09 -8.21
CA ARG A 408 21.10 10.15 -8.24
C ARG A 408 20.48 9.94 -9.63
N PRO A 409 20.98 10.54 -10.73
CA PRO A 409 20.42 10.32 -12.06
C PRO A 409 20.57 8.90 -12.61
N TYR A 410 21.48 8.12 -12.03
CA TYR A 410 21.89 6.78 -12.50
C TYR A 410 21.49 5.67 -11.53
N PHE A 411 20.84 6.00 -10.41
CA PHE A 411 20.33 4.99 -9.49
C PHE A 411 19.15 4.24 -10.09
N TYR A 412 19.20 2.91 -9.97
CA TYR A 412 18.08 2.03 -10.23
C TYR A 412 18.02 0.92 -9.17
N SER A 413 16.86 0.29 -9.02
CA SER A 413 16.68 -0.88 -8.16
C SER A 413 16.46 -2.11 -9.02
N GLN A 414 17.07 -3.24 -8.64
CA GLN A 414 16.76 -4.51 -9.31
C GLN A 414 15.31 -4.91 -9.05
N PRO A 415 14.60 -5.53 -10.01
CA PRO A 415 13.20 -5.92 -9.83
C PRO A 415 12.94 -6.82 -8.63
N ASN A 416 13.95 -7.58 -8.18
CA ASN A 416 13.92 -8.46 -7.00
C ASN A 416 14.70 -7.91 -5.79
N ALA A 417 15.22 -6.67 -5.82
CA ALA A 417 15.93 -6.08 -4.69
C ALA A 417 14.98 -5.72 -3.53
N SER A 418 15.54 -5.51 -2.35
CA SER A 418 14.80 -5.10 -1.16
C SER A 418 15.46 -3.86 -0.56
N TYR A 419 14.89 -2.67 -0.81
CA TYR A 419 15.40 -1.37 -0.34
C TYR A 419 16.87 -1.14 -0.69
N ASP A 420 17.23 -1.32 -1.96
CA ASP A 420 18.57 -1.09 -2.46
C ASP A 420 18.56 -0.34 -3.79
N LEU A 421 19.53 0.56 -3.94
CA LEU A 421 19.75 1.39 -5.13
C LEU A 421 21.19 1.21 -5.60
N ILE A 422 21.34 0.82 -6.85
CA ILE A 422 22.60 0.52 -7.49
C ILE A 422 22.88 1.58 -8.54
N VAL A 423 24.14 1.99 -8.68
CA VAL A 423 24.57 2.88 -9.77
C VAL A 423 24.65 2.08 -11.06
N ASP A 424 23.86 2.47 -12.05
CA ASP A 424 23.98 1.92 -13.40
C ASP A 424 25.18 2.55 -14.14
N GLN A 425 26.27 1.79 -14.19
CA GLN A 425 27.51 2.24 -14.85
C GLN A 425 27.34 2.35 -16.38
N ASP A 426 26.44 1.59 -17.00
CA ASP A 426 26.22 1.63 -18.44
C ASP A 426 25.70 3.04 -18.81
N ILE A 427 24.61 3.49 -18.20
CA ILE A 427 24.02 4.81 -18.51
C ILE A 427 24.82 5.98 -17.93
N LYS A 428 25.55 5.75 -16.82
CA LYS A 428 26.50 6.74 -16.29
C LYS A 428 27.62 7.03 -17.29
N SER A 429 28.14 5.99 -17.97
CA SER A 429 29.13 6.17 -19.04
C SER A 429 28.59 6.97 -20.22
N LEU A 430 27.27 6.90 -20.48
CA LEU A 430 26.58 7.68 -21.51
C LEU A 430 26.18 9.09 -21.07
N LYS A 431 26.39 9.43 -19.79
CA LYS A 431 25.97 10.70 -19.16
C LYS A 431 24.51 11.01 -19.43
N THR A 432 23.62 10.03 -19.24
CA THR A 432 22.17 10.21 -19.47
C THR A 432 21.41 9.50 -18.36
N ALA A 433 20.50 10.24 -17.72
CA ALA A 433 19.70 9.74 -16.62
C ALA A 433 18.72 8.67 -17.12
N ASN A 434 18.33 7.72 -16.26
CA ASN A 434 17.31 6.73 -16.62
C ASN A 434 15.92 7.36 -16.89
N THR A 435 15.64 8.50 -16.27
CA THR A 435 14.43 9.31 -16.46
C THR A 435 14.45 10.16 -17.74
N ASP A 436 15.55 10.18 -18.50
CA ASP A 436 15.60 10.80 -19.83
C ASP A 436 15.47 9.71 -20.91
N SER A 437 14.39 9.75 -21.70
CA SER A 437 14.10 8.73 -22.72
C SER A 437 15.19 8.65 -23.79
N LYS A 438 16.04 9.68 -23.92
CA LYS A 438 17.24 9.66 -24.77
C LYS A 438 18.21 8.54 -24.40
N VAL A 439 18.13 7.96 -23.22
CA VAL A 439 18.92 6.78 -22.86
C VAL A 439 18.63 5.60 -23.79
N LEU A 440 17.37 5.43 -24.20
CA LEU A 440 16.94 4.43 -25.17
C LEU A 440 17.48 4.78 -26.55
N ASP A 441 17.32 6.03 -26.97
CA ASP A 441 17.82 6.53 -28.26
C ASP A 441 19.32 6.28 -28.44
N LYS A 442 20.12 6.62 -27.42
CA LYS A 442 21.57 6.38 -27.40
C LYS A 442 21.91 4.90 -27.48
N ALA A 443 21.22 4.05 -26.73
CA ALA A 443 21.44 2.60 -26.79
C ALA A 443 21.07 2.02 -28.16
N ILE A 444 20.00 2.49 -28.80
CA ILE A 444 19.64 2.06 -30.16
C ILE A 444 20.71 2.49 -31.16
N THR A 445 21.22 3.72 -31.06
CA THR A 445 22.29 4.22 -31.93
C THR A 445 23.57 3.39 -31.81
N LEU A 446 23.95 2.97 -30.60
CA LEU A 446 25.07 2.04 -30.38
C LEU A 446 24.85 0.70 -31.11
N LEU A 447 23.64 0.14 -31.06
CA LEU A 447 23.30 -1.07 -31.83
C LEU A 447 23.36 -0.85 -33.34
N GLU A 448 22.86 0.27 -33.84
CA GLU A 448 22.87 0.61 -35.28
C GLU A 448 24.29 0.77 -35.81
N GLN A 449 25.21 1.28 -34.99
CA GLN A 449 26.61 1.49 -35.35
C GLN A 449 27.49 0.26 -35.10
N GLY A 450 26.98 -0.78 -34.43
CA GLY A 450 27.77 -1.94 -34.01
C GLY A 450 28.82 -1.63 -32.95
N THR A 451 28.67 -0.54 -32.19
CA THR A 451 29.60 -0.12 -31.13
C THR A 451 29.01 -0.43 -29.76
N ASP A 452 29.83 -0.92 -28.81
CA ASP A 452 29.37 -1.25 -27.45
C ASP A 452 28.07 -2.10 -27.40
N VAL A 453 27.92 -3.05 -28.34
CA VAL A 453 26.65 -3.80 -28.58
C VAL A 453 26.10 -4.44 -27.30
N GLN A 454 26.96 -5.04 -26.48
CA GLN A 454 26.54 -5.64 -25.21
C GLN A 454 25.96 -4.60 -24.24
N LYS A 455 26.61 -3.43 -24.08
CA LYS A 455 26.12 -2.32 -23.24
C LYS A 455 24.76 -1.85 -23.73
N ALA A 456 24.63 -1.64 -25.04
CA ALA A 456 23.40 -1.22 -25.66
C ALA A 456 22.24 -2.19 -25.41
N LYS A 457 22.46 -3.51 -25.58
CA LYS A 457 21.47 -4.53 -25.25
C LYS A 457 21.13 -4.56 -23.77
N ARG A 458 22.12 -4.47 -22.87
CA ARG A 458 21.86 -4.41 -21.42
C ARG A 458 20.97 -3.22 -21.05
N ILE A 459 21.23 -2.03 -21.59
CA ILE A 459 20.41 -0.83 -21.36
C ILE A 459 18.98 -1.06 -21.86
N LEU A 460 18.80 -1.51 -23.10
CA LEU A 460 17.45 -1.69 -23.68
C LEU A 460 16.64 -2.75 -22.94
N LEU A 461 17.26 -3.86 -22.55
CA LEU A 461 16.60 -4.94 -21.80
C LEU A 461 16.27 -4.56 -20.35
N ARG A 462 17.06 -3.66 -19.74
CA ARG A 462 16.87 -3.15 -18.37
C ARG A 462 15.76 -2.10 -18.32
N TYR A 463 15.73 -1.19 -19.27
CA TYR A 463 14.86 -0.01 -19.24
C TYR A 463 13.60 -0.14 -20.11
N THR A 464 13.31 -1.33 -20.66
CA THR A 464 12.06 -1.60 -21.39
C THR A 464 11.58 -3.02 -21.10
N LEU A 465 10.30 -3.29 -21.38
CA LEU A 465 9.75 -4.66 -21.34
C LEU A 465 9.94 -5.41 -22.67
N GLU A 466 10.46 -4.75 -23.70
CA GLU A 466 10.63 -5.28 -25.05
C GLU A 466 11.85 -6.20 -25.17
N ASN A 467 11.90 -7.00 -26.24
CA ASN A 467 13.02 -7.88 -26.55
C ASN A 467 13.19 -8.07 -28.07
N PHE A 468 13.46 -6.98 -28.80
CA PHE A 468 13.66 -7.08 -30.24
C PHE A 468 15.06 -7.58 -30.61
N ASN A 469 15.15 -8.32 -31.71
CA ASN A 469 16.37 -8.96 -32.17
C ASN A 469 17.31 -7.93 -32.84
N SER A 470 16.77 -7.07 -33.69
CA SER A 470 17.53 -6.15 -34.55
C SER A 470 17.44 -4.69 -34.12
N ALA A 471 18.47 -3.90 -34.47
CA ALA A 471 18.49 -2.45 -34.23
C ALA A 471 17.32 -1.72 -34.94
N LYS A 472 16.93 -2.20 -36.13
CA LYS A 472 15.82 -1.65 -36.91
C LYS A 472 14.47 -1.78 -36.19
N GLU A 473 14.22 -2.93 -35.57
CA GLU A 473 12.99 -3.16 -34.78
C GLU A 473 12.95 -2.23 -33.56
N TRP A 474 14.05 -2.12 -32.82
CA TRP A 474 14.18 -1.19 -31.70
C TRP A 474 13.92 0.26 -32.14
N ARG A 475 14.55 0.71 -33.22
CA ARG A 475 14.38 2.07 -33.76
C ARG A 475 12.94 2.33 -34.17
N SER A 476 12.30 1.36 -34.82
CA SER A 476 10.90 1.45 -35.27
C SER A 476 9.96 1.56 -34.07
N TRP A 477 10.13 0.72 -33.06
CA TRP A 477 9.36 0.79 -31.81
C TRP A 477 9.56 2.12 -31.09
N TYR A 478 10.80 2.58 -30.91
CA TYR A 478 11.08 3.82 -30.20
C TYR A 478 10.48 5.02 -30.93
N THR A 479 10.64 5.09 -32.26
CA THR A 479 10.11 6.19 -33.07
C THR A 479 8.59 6.27 -33.00
N LYS A 480 7.93 5.11 -33.03
CA LYS A 480 6.46 5.00 -32.90
C LYS A 480 5.96 5.40 -31.52
N ASN A 481 6.66 5.01 -30.45
CA ASN A 481 6.14 5.10 -29.08
C ASN A 481 6.71 6.26 -28.25
N LYS A 482 7.82 6.90 -28.63
CA LYS A 482 8.57 7.85 -27.75
C LYS A 482 7.74 8.95 -27.09
N LYS A 483 6.65 9.41 -27.71
CA LYS A 483 5.77 10.46 -27.16
C LYS A 483 4.83 9.93 -26.07
N ASP A 484 4.54 8.64 -26.12
CA ASP A 484 3.60 7.95 -25.23
C ASP A 484 4.32 7.16 -24.14
N LEU A 485 5.66 7.16 -24.12
CA LEU A 485 6.42 6.50 -23.06
C LEU A 485 6.32 7.31 -21.75
N LEU A 486 6.19 6.59 -20.65
CA LEU A 486 6.37 7.08 -19.29
C LEU A 486 7.45 6.24 -18.60
N PHE A 487 8.21 6.84 -17.70
CA PHE A 487 9.18 6.14 -16.88
C PHE A 487 8.60 5.83 -15.52
N THR A 488 8.72 4.59 -15.06
CA THR A 488 8.25 4.16 -13.74
C THR A 488 9.37 3.57 -12.91
N GLU A 489 9.51 4.05 -11.68
CA GLU A 489 10.49 3.50 -10.73
C GLU A 489 9.91 2.28 -10.02
N VAL A 490 8.68 2.38 -9.51
CA VAL A 490 8.01 1.26 -8.81
C VAL A 490 7.66 0.10 -9.74
N GLY A 491 7.50 0.37 -11.04
CA GLY A 491 7.31 -0.64 -12.06
C GLY A 491 8.59 -1.37 -12.48
N GLY A 492 9.74 -1.08 -11.86
CA GLY A 492 11.00 -1.77 -12.15
C GLY A 492 12.04 -0.95 -12.91
N TYR A 493 12.00 0.38 -12.83
CA TYR A 493 12.89 1.28 -13.58
C TYR A 493 12.82 1.06 -15.10
N VAL A 494 11.61 1.05 -15.65
CA VAL A 494 11.36 0.83 -17.09
C VAL A 494 10.59 1.97 -17.72
N TRP A 495 10.82 2.19 -19.01
CA TRP A 495 9.95 2.96 -19.89
C TRP A 495 8.86 2.05 -20.44
N ILE A 496 7.61 2.43 -20.21
CA ILE A 496 6.42 1.71 -20.68
C ILE A 496 5.49 2.66 -21.42
N ASN A 497 4.56 2.13 -22.21
CA ASN A 497 3.57 2.95 -22.88
C ASN A 497 2.46 3.37 -21.89
N LYS A 498 1.94 4.60 -21.99
CA LYS A 498 0.77 5.06 -21.24
C LYS A 498 -0.50 4.27 -21.57
N ASP A 499 -0.56 3.69 -22.76
CA ASP A 499 -1.62 2.78 -23.19
C ASP A 499 -1.35 1.37 -22.63
N GLU A 500 -2.17 0.97 -21.66
CA GLU A 500 -2.17 -0.34 -21.01
C GLU A 500 -2.19 -1.52 -21.99
N ASN A 501 -2.84 -1.39 -23.15
CA ASN A 501 -2.97 -2.46 -24.13
C ASN A 501 -1.70 -2.68 -24.96
N LYS A 502 -0.75 -1.74 -24.90
CA LYS A 502 0.54 -1.84 -25.61
C LYS A 502 1.64 -2.46 -24.76
N ASN A 503 1.44 -2.61 -23.46
CA ASN A 503 2.46 -3.16 -22.58
C ASN A 503 2.31 -4.68 -22.47
N PRO A 504 3.40 -5.46 -22.66
CA PRO A 504 3.34 -6.88 -22.39
C PRO A 504 3.07 -7.11 -20.91
N LYS A 505 2.26 -8.14 -20.58
CA LYS A 505 2.05 -8.60 -19.19
C LYS A 505 3.27 -9.37 -18.66
N THR A 506 4.48 -8.85 -18.88
CA THR A 506 5.74 -9.44 -18.43
C THR A 506 6.32 -8.67 -17.26
N ARG A 507 7.13 -9.35 -16.44
CA ARG A 507 7.85 -8.71 -15.34
C ARG A 507 9.14 -8.06 -15.86
N PRO A 508 9.59 -6.94 -15.29
CA PRO A 508 10.91 -6.38 -15.56
C PRO A 508 12.01 -7.41 -15.33
N ARG A 509 13.06 -7.34 -16.16
CA ARG A 509 14.16 -8.32 -16.12
C ARG A 509 15.16 -7.96 -15.04
N ASN A 510 15.53 -8.95 -14.22
CA ASN A 510 16.65 -8.80 -13.29
C ASN A 510 17.99 -9.00 -14.00
N LYS A 511 19.09 -8.69 -13.30
CA LYS A 511 20.46 -8.81 -13.81
C LYS A 511 20.76 -10.19 -14.42
N ALA A 512 20.41 -11.28 -13.73
CA ALA A 512 20.69 -12.64 -14.21
C ALA A 512 19.95 -12.96 -15.53
N GLN A 513 18.70 -12.51 -15.66
CA GLN A 513 17.94 -12.67 -16.91
C GLN A 513 18.54 -11.87 -18.07
N ILE A 514 19.04 -10.66 -17.78
CA ILE A 514 19.71 -9.83 -18.79
C ILE A 514 21.05 -10.46 -19.19
N GLU A 515 21.82 -10.97 -18.25
CA GLU A 515 23.09 -11.67 -18.51
C GLU A 515 22.88 -12.89 -19.41
N GLU A 516 21.87 -13.71 -19.12
CA GLU A 516 21.56 -14.87 -19.97
C GLU A 516 21.17 -14.46 -21.40
N LEU A 517 20.34 -13.43 -21.56
CA LEU A 517 19.92 -12.91 -22.87
C LEU A 517 21.06 -12.23 -23.66
N THR A 518 22.17 -11.90 -23.00
CA THR A 518 23.32 -11.23 -23.62
C THR A 518 24.56 -12.13 -23.71
N LYS A 519 24.48 -13.37 -23.23
CA LYS A 519 25.61 -14.30 -23.13
C LYS A 519 26.23 -14.70 -24.47
N SER A 520 25.43 -14.71 -25.54
CA SER A 520 25.85 -15.13 -26.89
C SER A 520 26.33 -13.96 -27.77
N LEU A 521 26.40 -12.74 -27.23
CA LEU A 521 26.85 -11.53 -27.92
C LEU A 521 28.28 -11.22 -27.48
#